data_AF-X1SK52-F1
#
_entry.id   AF-X1SK52-F1
#
_cell.length_a   1.000
_cell.length_b   1.000
_cell.length_c   1.000
_cell.angle_alpha   90.00
_cell.angle_beta   90.00
_cell.angle_gamma   90.00
#
_symmetry.space_group_name_H-M   'P 1'
#
loop_
_entity.id
_entity.type
_entity.pdbx_description
1 polymer ?
#
loop_
_entity_poly.entity_id
_entity_poly.type
_entity_poly.pdbx_seq_one_letter_code
_entity_poly.pdbx_strand_id
1 'polypeptide(L)'
;MKKILLFSIICMLILCFFASNLITGSASNEIPLIPMRDFFRNPEKIGFSLSPDGTYWAFLQPWENRLNIHVQKIGEEKITRITEATERDIAGYLWANDNRIVYAQDEAGDENYKIYA
;
A
#
# COMPACT_ATOMS: atom_id res chain seq x y z
N MET A 1 -8.88 13.21 68.71
CA MET A 1 -8.14 12.05 68.15
C MET A 1 -8.79 11.48 66.89
N LYS A 2 -10.07 11.04 66.91
CA LYS A 2 -10.75 10.46 65.72
C LYS A 2 -10.78 11.36 64.48
N LYS A 3 -10.96 12.68 64.63
CA LYS A 3 -10.97 13.65 63.50
C LYS A 3 -9.59 13.83 62.85
N ILE A 4 -8.51 13.78 63.63
CA ILE A 4 -7.12 13.87 63.13
C ILE A 4 -6.75 12.58 62.38
N LEU A 5 -7.17 11.42 62.90
CA LEU A 5 -7.00 10.13 62.23
C LEU A 5 -7.74 10.08 60.88
N LEU A 6 -8.97 10.60 60.84
CA LEU A 6 -9.77 10.68 59.61
C LEU A 6 -9.13 11.60 58.56
N PHE A 7 -8.60 12.76 58.98
CA PHE A 7 -7.92 13.69 58.07
C PHE A 7 -6.62 13.10 57.51
N SER A 8 -5.86 12.36 58.32
CA SER A 8 -4.64 11.66 57.89
C SER A 8 -4.93 10.59 56.82
N ILE A 9 -5.99 9.79 57.03
CA ILE A 9 -6.42 8.76 56.06
C ILE A 9 -6.88 9.38 54.74
N ILE A 10 -7.66 10.47 54.79
CA ILE A 10 -8.10 11.18 53.58
C ILE A 10 -6.89 11.77 52.83
N CYS A 11 -5.93 12.37 53.55
CA CYS A 11 -4.73 12.92 52.94
C CYS A 11 -3.88 11.81 52.27
N MET A 12 -3.74 10.65 52.92
CA MET A 12 -3.03 9.49 52.36
C MET A 12 -3.74 8.92 51.12
N LEU A 13 -5.08 8.84 51.13
CA LEU A 13 -5.87 8.40 49.98
C LEU A 13 -5.74 9.36 48.79
N ILE A 14 -5.75 10.68 49.03
CA ILE A 14 -5.53 11.69 48.00
C ILE A 14 -4.11 11.56 47.43
N LEU A 15 -3.10 11.37 48.28
CA LEU A 15 -1.71 11.20 47.86
C LEU A 15 -1.53 9.94 47.00
N CYS A 16 -2.16 8.82 47.39
CA CYS A 16 -2.14 7.57 46.62
C CYS A 16 -2.86 7.72 45.26
N PHE A 17 -3.95 8.48 45.20
CA PHE A 17 -4.69 8.75 43.96
C PHE A 17 -3.87 9.60 42.98
N PHE A 18 -3.13 10.60 43.47
CA PHE A 18 -2.23 11.40 42.63
C PHE A 18 -1.01 10.61 42.14
N ALA A 19 -0.40 9.78 43.00
CA ALA A 19 0.76 8.97 42.63
C ALA A 19 0.45 7.94 41.53
N SER A 20 -0.76 7.38 41.51
CA SER A 20 -1.19 6.40 40.51
C SER A 20 -1.40 7.01 39.11
N ASN A 21 -1.61 8.32 39.01
CA ASN A 21 -1.76 9.02 37.72
C ASN A 21 -0.41 9.46 37.11
N LEU A 22 0.70 9.44 37.86
CA LEU A 22 2.04 9.78 37.32
C LEU A 22 2.73 8.65 36.56
N ILE A 23 2.26 7.39 36.71
CA ILE A 23 2.93 6.20 36.17
C ILE A 23 2.47 5.89 34.73
N THR A 24 1.39 6.52 34.25
CA THR A 24 0.82 6.28 32.90
C THR A 24 1.53 7.10 31.82
N GLY A 25 2.86 7.02 31.76
CA GLY A 25 3.67 7.93 30.95
C GLY A 25 4.91 7.29 30.32
N SER A 26 4.83 6.04 29.90
CA SER A 26 5.80 5.50 28.93
C SER A 26 5.04 4.64 27.93
N ALA A 27 4.43 5.29 26.94
CA ALA A 27 4.12 4.60 25.69
C ALA A 27 5.46 4.19 25.09
N SER A 28 5.78 2.90 25.11
CA SER A 28 6.88 2.38 24.32
C SER A 28 6.57 2.73 22.86
N ASN A 29 7.35 3.63 22.27
CA ASN A 29 7.31 3.88 20.83
C ASN A 29 7.97 2.67 20.15
N GLU A 30 7.31 1.52 20.19
CA GLU A 30 7.74 0.35 19.42
C GLU A 30 7.50 0.65 17.94
N ILE A 31 8.57 0.57 17.15
CA ILE A 31 8.48 0.72 15.70
C ILE A 31 7.70 -0.49 15.19
N PRO A 32 6.57 -0.30 14.48
CA PRO A 32 5.80 -1.42 13.98
C PRO A 32 6.63 -2.22 12.96
N LEU A 33 6.67 -3.54 13.15
CA LEU A 33 7.31 -4.45 12.20
C LEU A 33 6.51 -4.48 10.89
N ILE A 34 7.19 -4.31 9.76
CA ILE A 34 6.59 -4.45 8.44
C ILE A 34 6.37 -5.95 8.18
N PRO A 35 5.15 -6.40 7.84
CA PRO A 35 4.90 -7.78 7.47
C PRO A 35 5.80 -8.24 6.32
N MET A 36 6.42 -9.42 6.44
CA MET A 36 7.28 -9.99 5.38
C MET A 36 6.58 -10.03 4.02
N ARG A 37 5.27 -10.31 4.01
CA ARG A 37 4.43 -10.30 2.81
C ARG A 37 4.49 -8.96 2.05
N ASP A 38 4.62 -7.84 2.73
CA ASP A 38 4.64 -6.52 2.08
C ASP A 38 5.90 -6.27 1.25
N PHE A 39 6.99 -7.00 1.52
CA PHE A 39 8.22 -6.94 0.73
C PHE A 39 8.12 -7.75 -0.57
N PHE A 40 7.24 -8.76 -0.63
CA PHE A 40 7.15 -9.70 -1.75
C PHE A 40 5.84 -9.61 -2.55
N ARG A 41 4.86 -8.85 -2.06
CA ARG A 41 3.62 -8.62 -2.82
C ARG A 41 3.86 -7.67 -3.98
N ASN A 42 3.06 -7.82 -5.03
CA ASN A 42 3.02 -6.82 -6.09
C ASN A 42 2.55 -5.46 -5.54
N PRO A 43 3.11 -4.35 -6.06
CA PRO A 43 2.65 -3.01 -5.73
C PRO A 43 1.22 -2.79 -6.23
N GLU A 44 0.47 -1.89 -5.60
CA GLU A 44 -0.90 -1.58 -6.02
C GLU A 44 -0.94 -0.99 -7.44
N LYS A 45 -0.02 -0.07 -7.75
CA LYS A 45 0.21 0.47 -9.09
C LYS A 45 1.69 0.75 -9.30
N ILE A 46 2.22 0.47 -10.49
CA ILE A 46 3.61 0.74 -10.84
C ILE A 46 3.77 1.02 -12.34
N GLY A 47 4.88 1.65 -12.71
CA GLY A 47 5.28 1.82 -14.10
C GLY A 47 4.30 2.69 -14.87
N PHE A 48 3.96 3.87 -14.34
CA PHE A 48 3.07 4.80 -15.01
C PHE A 48 3.69 5.34 -16.31
N SER A 49 2.87 5.50 -17.35
CA SER A 49 3.23 6.18 -18.58
C SER A 49 2.08 7.03 -19.09
N LEU A 50 2.43 8.18 -19.69
CA LEU A 50 1.49 9.10 -20.31
C LEU A 50 1.32 8.73 -21.79
N SER A 51 0.10 8.73 -22.31
CA SER A 51 -0.13 8.60 -23.75
C SER A 51 0.51 9.77 -24.51
N PRO A 52 0.92 9.60 -25.78
CA PRO A 52 1.62 10.67 -26.52
C PRO A 52 0.81 11.97 -26.67
N ASP A 53 -0.52 11.86 -26.77
CA ASP A 53 -1.46 12.99 -26.80
C ASP A 53 -1.76 13.59 -25.42
N GLY A 54 -1.27 12.97 -24.34
CA GLY A 54 -1.44 13.43 -22.97
C GLY A 54 -2.83 13.20 -22.38
N THR A 55 -3.66 12.32 -22.94
CA THR A 55 -5.06 12.14 -22.51
C THR A 55 -5.27 10.94 -21.55
N TYR A 56 -4.35 9.98 -21.53
CA TYR A 56 -4.45 8.78 -20.70
C TYR A 56 -3.19 8.49 -19.88
N TRP A 57 -3.41 7.96 -18.68
CA TRP A 57 -2.43 7.17 -17.95
C TRP A 57 -2.54 5.72 -18.35
N ALA A 58 -1.41 5.06 -18.58
CA ALA A 58 -1.29 3.61 -18.45
C ALA A 58 -0.41 3.26 -17.25
N PHE A 59 -0.65 2.11 -16.63
CA PHE A 59 0.14 1.59 -15.51
C PHE A 59 -0.09 0.09 -15.34
N LEU A 60 0.82 -0.56 -14.61
CA LEU A 60 0.65 -1.94 -14.17
C LEU A 60 -0.06 -1.96 -12.82
N GLN A 61 -1.06 -2.83 -12.69
CA GLN A 61 -1.80 -3.08 -11.45
C GLN A 61 -2.13 -4.58 -11.33
N PRO A 62 -2.17 -5.15 -10.11
CA PRO A 62 -2.48 -6.57 -9.92
C PRO A 62 -3.90 -6.94 -10.35
N TRP A 63 -4.02 -8.06 -11.08
CA TRP A 63 -5.24 -8.81 -11.34
C TRP A 63 -4.89 -10.30 -11.28
N GLU A 64 -5.64 -11.12 -10.54
CA GLU A 64 -5.33 -12.55 -10.31
C GLU A 64 -3.87 -12.81 -9.87
N ASN A 65 -3.34 -11.98 -8.96
CA ASN A 65 -1.95 -12.04 -8.48
C ASN A 65 -0.86 -11.77 -9.55
N ARG A 66 -1.22 -11.21 -10.71
CA ARG A 66 -0.28 -10.79 -11.76
C ARG A 66 -0.44 -9.34 -12.17
N LEU A 67 0.67 -8.68 -12.48
CA LEU A 67 0.67 -7.32 -12.99
C LEU A 67 0.16 -7.30 -14.43
N ASN A 68 -0.91 -6.53 -14.62
CA ASN A 68 -1.61 -6.33 -15.89
C ASN A 68 -1.66 -4.85 -16.25
N ILE A 69 -1.76 -4.55 -17.54
CA ILE A 69 -1.85 -3.18 -18.03
C ILE A 69 -3.27 -2.66 -17.81
N HIS A 70 -3.33 -1.49 -17.20
CA HIS A 70 -4.55 -0.73 -16.97
C HIS A 70 -4.39 0.65 -17.59
N VAL A 71 -5.49 1.20 -18.08
CA VAL A 71 -5.57 2.53 -18.70
C VAL A 71 -6.65 3.34 -18.00
N GLN A 72 -6.37 4.61 -17.74
CA GLN A 72 -7.25 5.55 -17.07
C GLN A 72 -7.17 6.91 -17.77
N LYS A 73 -8.32 7.48 -18.13
CA LYS A 73 -8.35 8.82 -18.70
C LYS A 73 -8.00 9.86 -17.63
N ILE A 74 -7.20 10.86 -17.97
CA ILE A 74 -6.77 11.87 -17.00
C ILE A 74 -7.98 12.66 -16.52
N GLY A 75 -8.09 12.80 -15.19
CA GLY A 75 -9.21 13.49 -14.53
C GLY A 75 -10.45 12.62 -14.31
N GLU A 76 -10.45 11.36 -14.74
CA GLU A 76 -11.55 10.42 -14.49
C GLU A 76 -11.12 9.33 -13.50
N GLU A 77 -12.04 8.82 -12.69
CA GLU A 77 -11.75 7.75 -11.72
C GLU A 77 -11.78 6.34 -12.34
N LYS A 78 -12.43 6.19 -13.50
CA LYS A 78 -12.64 4.89 -14.13
C LYS A 78 -11.33 4.33 -14.69
N ILE A 79 -10.96 3.15 -14.21
CA ILE A 79 -9.80 2.39 -14.68
C ILE A 79 -10.28 1.20 -15.52
N THR A 80 -9.64 0.99 -16.66
CA THR A 80 -9.94 -0.14 -17.56
C THR A 80 -8.71 -1.03 -17.67
N ARG A 81 -8.85 -2.31 -17.31
CA ARG A 81 -7.82 -3.33 -17.57
C ARG A 81 -7.86 -3.73 -19.05
N ILE A 82 -6.70 -3.82 -19.71
CA ILE A 82 -6.61 -4.14 -21.14
C ILE A 82 -5.81 -5.42 -21.46
N THR A 83 -5.24 -6.07 -20.44
CA THR A 83 -4.58 -7.39 -20.56
C THR A 83 -5.14 -8.37 -19.53
N GLU A 84 -4.96 -9.67 -19.74
CA GLU A 84 -5.51 -10.74 -18.89
C GLU A 84 -4.47 -11.80 -18.50
N ALA A 85 -3.26 -11.35 -18.18
CA ALA A 85 -2.19 -12.20 -17.71
C ALA A 85 -2.53 -12.88 -16.37
N THR A 86 -2.47 -14.21 -16.32
CA THR A 86 -2.67 -15.04 -15.11
C THR A 86 -1.42 -15.83 -14.71
N GLU A 87 -0.58 -16.22 -15.68
CA GLU A 87 0.57 -17.09 -15.43
C GLU A 87 1.82 -16.31 -14.99
N ARG A 88 2.11 -15.19 -15.66
CA ARG A 88 3.31 -14.36 -15.48
C ARG A 88 2.95 -12.88 -15.60
N ASP A 89 3.69 -12.02 -14.91
CA ASP A 89 3.51 -10.58 -14.98
C ASP A 89 3.81 -10.06 -16.40
N ILE A 90 3.13 -8.99 -16.80
CA ILE A 90 3.56 -8.18 -17.94
C ILE A 90 4.92 -7.57 -17.57
N ALA A 91 5.95 -7.88 -18.36
CA ALA A 91 7.34 -7.51 -18.04
C ALA A 91 7.60 -6.01 -18.26
N GLY A 92 6.91 -5.43 -19.24
CA GLY A 92 7.02 -4.03 -19.59
C GLY A 92 6.11 -3.69 -20.76
N TYR A 93 5.81 -2.41 -20.91
CA TYR A 93 4.94 -1.91 -21.97
C TYR A 93 5.31 -0.48 -22.35
N LEU A 94 4.85 -0.05 -23.53
CA LEU A 94 4.98 1.32 -24.01
C LEU A 94 3.82 1.71 -24.91
N TRP A 95 3.57 3.01 -25.03
CA TRP A 95 2.66 3.54 -26.03
C TRP A 95 3.34 3.54 -27.40
N ALA A 96 2.74 2.88 -28.38
CA ALA A 96 3.19 2.92 -29.77
C ALA A 96 2.62 4.14 -30.53
N ASN A 97 1.45 4.61 -30.11
CA ASN A 97 0.79 5.84 -30.55
C ASN A 97 -0.33 6.21 -29.55
N ASP A 98 -1.15 7.22 -29.86
CA ASP A 98 -2.23 7.73 -29.00
C ASP A 98 -3.23 6.66 -28.52
N ASN A 99 -3.39 5.57 -29.27
CA ASN A 99 -4.46 4.59 -29.03
C ASN A 99 -3.95 3.13 -28.92
N ARG A 100 -2.63 2.91 -28.92
CA ARG A 100 -2.05 1.56 -28.99
C ARG A 100 -0.91 1.39 -28.00
N ILE A 101 -0.98 0.32 -27.23
CA ILE A 101 0.09 -0.13 -26.35
C ILE A 101 0.73 -1.38 -26.93
N VAL A 102 2.05 -1.49 -26.78
CA VAL A 102 2.83 -2.69 -27.09
C VAL A 102 3.44 -3.18 -25.78
N TYR A 103 3.48 -4.48 -25.57
CA TYR A 103 4.01 -5.06 -24.33
C TYR A 103 4.78 -6.35 -24.54
N ALA A 104 5.67 -6.63 -23.60
CA ALA A 104 6.47 -7.86 -23.55
C ALA A 104 5.94 -8.78 -22.45
N GLN A 105 5.80 -10.06 -22.78
CA GLN A 105 5.40 -11.09 -21.81
C GLN A 105 6.13 -12.41 -22.07
N ASP A 106 6.51 -13.06 -20.99
CA ASP A 106 7.02 -14.42 -20.94
C ASP A 106 5.88 -15.34 -20.46
N GLU A 107 5.77 -16.55 -21.00
CA GLU A 107 4.72 -17.51 -20.69
C GLU A 107 5.18 -18.61 -19.71
N ALA A 108 6.47 -18.94 -19.68
CA ALA A 108 6.98 -20.16 -19.03
C ALA A 108 8.15 -19.94 -18.06
N GLY A 109 8.59 -18.69 -17.85
CA GLY A 109 9.75 -18.40 -17.01
C GLY A 109 11.08 -18.71 -17.69
N ASP A 110 11.09 -18.92 -19.01
CA ASP A 110 12.29 -19.25 -19.79
C ASP A 110 13.00 -18.01 -20.36
N GLU A 111 12.53 -16.82 -19.98
CA GLU A 111 13.00 -15.51 -20.43
C GLU A 111 12.83 -15.26 -21.94
N ASN A 112 12.05 -16.09 -22.64
CA ASN A 112 11.74 -15.93 -24.05
C ASN A 112 10.55 -14.98 -24.25
N TYR A 113 10.79 -13.68 -24.04
CA TYR A 113 9.76 -12.66 -24.14
C TYR A 113 9.20 -12.53 -25.57
N LYS A 114 7.88 -12.57 -25.68
CA LYS A 114 7.14 -12.27 -26.90
C LYS A 114 6.55 -10.86 -26.82
N ILE A 115 6.42 -10.22 -27.98
CA ILE A 115 5.84 -8.88 -28.11
C ILE A 115 4.40 -8.97 -28.61
N TYR A 116 3.50 -8.30 -27.91
CA TYR A 116 2.06 -8.25 -28.18
C TYR A 116 1.60 -6.79 -28.27
N ALA A 117 0.40 -6.57 -28.81
CA ALA A 117 -0.20 -5.25 -28.93
C ALA A 117 -1.73 -5.32 -28.95
#